data_AF-A0A9D8AKS4-F1
#
_entry.id   AF-A0A9D8AKS4-F1
#
_cell.length_a   1.000
_cell.length_b   1.000
_cell.length_c   1.000
_cell.angle_alpha   90.00
_cell.angle_beta   90.00
_cell.angle_gamma   90.00
#
_symmetry.space_group_name_H-M   'P 1'
#
loop_
_entity.id
_entity.type
_entity.pdbx_description
1 polymer ?
#
loop_
_entity_poly.entity_id
_entity_poly.type
_entity_poly.pdbx_seq_one_letter_code
_entity_poly.pdbx_strand_id
1 'polypeptide(L)'
;DSLENKNFNKFLELVNNSGNSSNKWLQNSYTIKNPREQGINIALAVTENYLKKNGEGACRVHGGGFAGTIQVFLQNKSVNEYVGLMENVFVEGSAQVLNIRSLGTIHVNS
;
A
#
# COMPACT_ATOMS: atom_id res chain seq x y z
N ASP A 1 -15.22 -14.00 -2.55
CA ASP A 1 -16.45 -13.20 -2.36
C ASP A 1 -16.46 -11.84 -3.06
N SER A 2 -15.82 -10.77 -2.53
CA SER A 2 -16.00 -9.40 -3.07
C SER A 2 -15.45 -9.21 -4.49
N LEU A 3 -14.26 -9.75 -4.79
CA LEU A 3 -13.68 -9.72 -6.14
C LEU A 3 -14.43 -10.62 -7.13
N GLU A 4 -14.88 -11.80 -6.69
CA GLU A 4 -15.70 -12.73 -7.51
C GLU A 4 -17.04 -12.09 -7.90
N ASN A 5 -17.63 -11.32 -7.00
CA ASN A 5 -18.86 -10.55 -7.23
C ASN A 5 -18.61 -9.20 -7.93
N LYS A 6 -17.40 -8.94 -8.44
CA LYS A 6 -17.00 -7.68 -9.10
C LYS A 6 -17.25 -6.42 -8.26
N ASN A 7 -17.32 -6.56 -6.93
CA ASN A 7 -17.56 -5.45 -6.01
C ASN A 7 -16.22 -4.89 -5.51
N PHE A 8 -15.59 -4.06 -6.35
CA PHE A 8 -14.29 -3.48 -6.06
C PHE A 8 -14.32 -2.51 -4.88
N ASN A 9 -15.42 -1.76 -4.70
CA ASN A 9 -15.59 -0.86 -3.56
C ASN A 9 -15.57 -1.61 -2.24
N LYS A 10 -16.24 -2.77 -2.16
CA LYS A 10 -16.19 -3.62 -0.96
C LYS A 10 -14.80 -4.22 -0.73
N PHE A 11 -14.08 -4.56 -1.80
CA PHE A 11 -12.68 -4.99 -1.68
C PHE A 11 -11.80 -3.89 -1.09
N LEU A 12 -11.88 -2.65 -1.58
CA LEU A 12 -11.11 -1.52 -1.04
C LEU A 12 -11.47 -1.23 0.43
N GLU A 13 -12.76 -1.30 0.79
CA GLU A 13 -13.21 -1.17 2.18
C GLU A 13 -12.57 -2.23 3.08
N LEU A 14 -12.56 -3.50 2.66
CA LEU A 14 -11.94 -4.59 3.41
C LEU A 14 -10.42 -4.41 3.55
N VAL A 15 -9.74 -3.93 2.51
CA VAL A 15 -8.30 -3.60 2.57
C VAL A 15 -8.06 -2.49 3.59
N ASN A 16 -8.84 -1.41 3.58
CA ASN A 16 -8.73 -0.31 4.54
C ASN A 16 -9.02 -0.76 5.97
N ASN A 17 -10.01 -1.62 6.18
CA ASN A 17 -10.32 -2.19 7.50
C ASN A 17 -9.18 -3.08 8.00
N SER A 18 -8.59 -3.91 7.12
CA SER A 18 -7.42 -4.74 7.42
C SER A 18 -6.15 -3.91 7.69
N GLY A 19 -5.95 -2.82 6.97
CA GLY A 19 -4.82 -1.89 7.17
C GLY A 19 -4.93 -1.17 8.51
N ASN A 20 -6.11 -0.63 8.82
CA ASN A 20 -6.40 0.00 10.10
C ASN A 20 -6.20 -0.96 11.28
N SER A 21 -6.65 -2.21 11.15
CA SER A 21 -6.54 -3.16 12.25
C SER A 21 -5.10 -3.58 12.53
N SER A 22 -4.31 -3.78 11.47
CA SER A 22 -2.90 -4.16 11.57
C SER A 22 -2.04 -3.04 12.17
N ASN A 23 -2.28 -1.79 11.75
CA ASN A 23 -1.52 -0.64 12.26
C ASN A 23 -1.89 -0.28 13.71
N LYS A 24 -3.19 -0.27 14.04
CA LYS A 24 -3.67 0.19 15.36
C LYS A 24 -3.59 -0.87 16.45
N TRP A 25 -3.75 -2.16 16.13
CA TRP A 25 -3.84 -3.21 17.14
C TRP A 25 -2.61 -4.12 17.24
N LEU A 26 -1.90 -4.37 16.15
CA LEU A 26 -0.72 -5.26 16.19
C LEU A 26 0.59 -4.52 16.53
N GLN A 27 0.65 -3.19 16.34
CA GLN A 27 1.88 -2.40 16.50
C GLN A 27 3.09 -2.91 15.72
N ASN A 28 2.88 -3.75 14.68
CA ASN A 28 3.93 -4.34 13.85
C ASN A 28 4.54 -3.36 12.83
N SER A 29 4.28 -2.06 12.99
CA SER A 29 4.74 -1.00 12.09
C SER A 29 6.08 -0.39 12.50
N TYR A 30 6.58 -0.70 13.69
CA TYR A 30 7.89 -0.27 14.19
C TYR A 30 8.40 -1.27 15.23
N THR A 31 9.72 -1.44 15.35
CA THR A 31 10.31 -2.35 16.34
C THR A 31 10.64 -1.58 17.61
N ILE A 32 10.32 -2.16 18.77
CA ILE A 32 10.75 -1.61 20.08
C ILE A 32 12.28 -1.54 20.22
N LYS A 33 13.02 -2.28 19.38
CA LYS A 33 14.49 -2.22 19.31
C LYS A 33 15.00 -0.95 18.61
N ASN A 34 14.19 -0.31 17.77
CA ASN A 34 14.53 0.94 17.07
C ASN A 34 13.26 1.79 16.84
N PRO A 35 12.68 2.39 17.89
CA PRO A 35 11.41 3.12 17.81
C PRO A 35 11.48 4.42 16.99
N ARG A 36 12.69 4.85 16.60
CA ARG A 36 12.91 6.03 15.74
C ARG A 36 12.71 5.71 14.25
N GLU A 37 12.71 4.44 13.87
CA GLU A 37 12.46 4.01 12.51
C GLU A 37 10.95 3.92 12.26
N GLN A 38 10.38 5.01 11.75
CA GLN A 38 8.92 5.17 11.58
C GLN A 38 8.50 5.34 10.12
N GLY A 39 9.32 4.89 9.16
CA GLY A 39 9.06 5.05 7.73
C GLY A 39 7.68 4.52 7.31
N ILE A 40 7.29 3.35 7.81
CA ILE A 40 5.97 2.74 7.54
C ILE A 40 4.83 3.59 8.12
N ASN A 41 4.96 4.08 9.35
CA ASN A 41 3.94 4.91 9.99
C ASN A 41 3.73 6.21 9.22
N ILE A 42 4.82 6.87 8.82
CA ILE A 42 4.78 8.09 8.01
C ILE A 42 4.13 7.81 6.65
N ALA A 43 4.54 6.73 5.98
CA ALA A 43 4.00 6.35 4.67
C ALA A 43 2.49 6.10 4.75
N LEU A 44 2.03 5.36 5.76
CA LEU A 44 0.59 5.12 6.00
C LEU A 44 -0.15 6.43 6.26
N ALA A 45 0.36 7.29 7.15
CA ALA A 45 -0.31 8.54 7.50
C ALA A 45 -0.45 9.49 6.29
N VAL A 46 0.61 9.63 5.50
CA VAL A 46 0.60 10.41 4.26
C VAL A 46 -0.41 9.84 3.27
N THR A 47 -0.43 8.52 3.11
CA THR A 47 -1.32 7.82 2.18
C THR A 47 -2.78 7.92 2.59
N GLU A 48 -3.10 7.69 3.88
CA GLU A 48 -4.45 7.85 4.40
C GLU A 48 -4.96 9.29 4.21
N ASN A 49 -4.09 10.29 4.38
CA ASN A 49 -4.44 11.69 4.14
C ASN A 49 -4.67 11.96 2.64
N TYR A 50 -3.84 11.41 1.76
CA TYR A 50 -4.03 11.50 0.30
C TYR A 50 -5.37 10.89 -0.12
N LEU A 51 -5.67 9.67 0.32
CA LEU A 51 -6.93 8.97 0.02
C LEU A 51 -8.15 9.73 0.55
N LYS A 52 -8.07 10.31 1.74
CA LYS A 52 -9.16 11.15 2.30
C LYS A 52 -9.44 12.40 1.47
N LYS A 53 -8.41 13.01 0.87
CA LYS A 53 -8.54 14.26 0.09
C LYS A 53 -8.95 14.01 -1.36
N ASN A 54 -8.35 13.01 -2.00
CA ASN A 54 -8.45 12.80 -3.44
C ASN A 54 -9.43 11.69 -3.83
N GLY A 55 -9.96 10.94 -2.86
CA GLY A 55 -11.00 9.93 -3.07
C GLY A 55 -10.46 8.49 -3.14
N GLU A 56 -11.24 7.62 -3.81
CA GLU A 56 -11.18 6.14 -3.76
C GLU A 56 -9.77 5.52 -3.83
N GLY A 57 -9.55 4.56 -2.93
CA GLY A 57 -8.38 3.72 -2.90
C GLY A 57 -8.26 3.00 -1.56
N ALA A 58 -7.21 2.23 -1.40
CA ALA A 58 -6.93 1.57 -0.14
C ALA A 58 -5.43 1.36 0.08
N CYS A 59 -4.99 1.39 1.33
CA CYS A 59 -3.61 1.10 1.68
C CYS A 59 -3.50 0.11 2.83
N ARG A 60 -2.43 -0.67 2.85
CA ARG A 60 -2.09 -1.58 3.94
C ARG A 60 -0.58 -1.77 4.02
N VAL A 61 -0.10 -2.21 5.19
CA VAL A 61 1.26 -2.74 5.32
C VAL A 61 1.40 -4.01 4.47
N HIS A 62 2.54 -4.16 3.81
CA HIS A 62 2.89 -5.30 2.97
C HIS A 62 4.30 -5.81 3.31
N GLY A 63 4.47 -7.13 3.34
CA GLY A 63 5.70 -7.80 3.79
C GLY A 63 5.66 -8.20 5.27
N GLY A 64 6.84 -8.52 5.84
CA GLY A 64 6.99 -9.07 7.20
C GLY A 64 6.83 -8.08 8.37
N GLY A 65 6.45 -6.82 8.12
CA GLY A 65 6.47 -5.74 9.11
C GLY A 65 7.88 -5.17 9.36
N PHE A 66 7.95 -4.03 10.06
CA PHE A 66 9.20 -3.34 10.46
C PHE A 66 10.00 -2.64 9.33
N ALA A 67 10.62 -3.39 8.43
CA ALA A 67 11.34 -2.88 7.24
C ALA A 67 10.53 -3.11 5.94
N GLY A 68 9.20 -3.16 6.09
CA GLY A 68 8.28 -3.52 5.02
C GLY A 68 8.03 -2.38 4.05
N THR A 69 7.01 -2.59 3.21
CA THR A 69 6.48 -1.57 2.31
C THR A 69 5.02 -1.32 2.68
N ILE A 70 4.43 -0.26 2.15
CA ILE A 70 2.97 -0.18 2.06
C ILE A 70 2.55 -0.57 0.65
N GLN A 71 1.44 -1.28 0.55
CA GLN A 71 0.78 -1.55 -0.71
C GLN A 71 -0.45 -0.65 -0.81
N VAL A 72 -0.56 0.05 -1.93
CA VAL A 72 -1.61 1.04 -2.17
C VAL A 72 -2.32 0.73 -3.47
N PHE A 73 -3.64 0.72 -3.41
CA PHE A 73 -4.54 0.54 -4.55
C PHE A 73 -5.14 1.90 -4.88
N LEU A 74 -4.91 2.36 -6.11
CA LEU A 74 -5.36 3.66 -6.63
C LEU A 74 -5.95 3.49 -8.02
N GLN A 75 -6.77 4.46 -8.44
CA GLN A 75 -7.13 4.60 -9.86
C GLN A 75 -5.89 5.01 -10.68
N ASN A 76 -5.74 4.50 -11.91
CA ASN A 76 -4.57 4.75 -12.76
C ASN A 76 -4.23 6.24 -12.93
N LYS A 77 -5.24 7.11 -13.01
CA LYS A 77 -5.08 8.57 -13.16
C LYS A 77 -4.34 9.23 -11.98
N SER A 78 -4.37 8.61 -10.81
CA SER A 78 -3.82 9.13 -9.55
C SER A 78 -2.41 8.57 -9.25
N VAL A 79 -1.95 7.58 -10.02
CA VAL A 79 -0.69 6.87 -9.72
C VAL A 79 0.53 7.80 -9.79
N ASN A 80 0.65 8.58 -10.86
CA ASN A 80 1.84 9.43 -11.05
C ASN A 80 1.92 10.55 -10.01
N GLU A 81 0.79 11.18 -9.69
CA GLU A 81 0.71 12.19 -8.63
C GLU A 81 1.10 11.60 -7.27
N TYR A 82 0.58 10.41 -6.96
CA TYR A 82 0.87 9.75 -5.70
C TYR A 82 2.34 9.30 -5.58
N VAL A 83 2.95 8.82 -6.66
CA VAL A 83 4.39 8.49 -6.69
C VAL A 83 5.21 9.75 -6.38
N GLY A 84 4.93 10.87 -7.04
CA GLY A 84 5.63 12.13 -6.77
C GLY A 84 5.43 12.63 -5.34
N LEU A 85 4.25 12.47 -4.75
CA LEU A 85 4.02 12.77 -3.33
C LEU A 85 4.93 11.94 -2.41
N MET A 86 5.00 10.63 -2.64
CA MET A 86 5.77 9.72 -1.79
C MET A 86 7.27 9.95 -1.93
N GLU A 87 7.77 10.18 -3.14
CA GLU A 87 9.18 10.48 -3.36
C GLU A 87 9.61 11.82 -2.77
N ASN A 88 8.72 12.81 -2.72
CA ASN A 88 8.98 14.07 -2.01
C ASN A 88 9.05 13.91 -0.48
N VAL A 89 8.29 12.97 0.10
CA VAL A 89 8.30 12.71 1.54
C VAL A 89 9.52 11.89 1.97
N PHE A 90 9.93 10.94 1.12
CA PHE A 90 11.04 10.04 1.39
C PHE A 90 12.26 10.41 0.55
N VAL A 91 12.32 9.85 -0.66
CA VAL A 91 13.44 10.00 -1.61
C VAL A 91 13.00 9.45 -2.98
N GLU A 92 13.59 9.96 -4.06
CA GLU A 92 13.43 9.43 -5.42
C GLU A 92 13.62 7.90 -5.46
N GLY A 93 12.71 7.19 -6.13
CA GLY A 93 12.72 5.73 -6.24
C GLY A 93 12.11 4.97 -5.05
N SER A 94 11.58 5.67 -4.04
CA SER A 94 10.94 5.03 -2.88
C SER A 94 9.52 4.48 -3.15
N ALA A 95 8.90 4.84 -4.28
CA ALA A 95 7.59 4.35 -4.70
C ALA A 95 7.67 3.63 -6.05
N GLN A 96 7.18 2.38 -6.11
CA GLN A 96 7.20 1.58 -7.33
C GLN A 96 5.79 1.23 -7.79
N VAL A 97 5.53 1.42 -9.08
CA VAL A 97 4.27 1.04 -9.71
C VAL A 97 4.29 -0.45 -10.04
N LEU A 98 3.37 -1.21 -9.46
CA LEU A 98 3.22 -2.64 -9.71
C LEU A 98 2.11 -2.91 -10.72
N ASN A 99 2.40 -3.75 -11.71
CA ASN A 99 1.41 -4.25 -12.67
C ASN A 99 1.15 -5.74 -12.43
N ILE A 100 -0.14 -6.12 -12.45
CA ILE A 100 -0.52 -7.54 -12.38
C ILE A 100 -0.36 -8.15 -13.78
N ARG A 101 0.54 -9.12 -13.90
CA ARG A 101 0.73 -9.89 -15.13
C ARG A 101 -0.40 -10.93 -15.29
N SER A 102 -0.89 -11.10 -16.51
CA SER A 102 -1.91 -12.10 -16.85
C SER A 102 -1.39 -13.54 -16.86
N LEU A 103 -0.08 -13.72 -17.02
CA LEU A 103 0.59 -15.01 -17.07
C LEU A 103 1.59 -15.16 -15.92
N GLY A 104 1.61 -16.34 -15.32
CA GLY A 104 2.60 -16.73 -14.31
C GLY A 104 3.97 -17.05 -14.93
N THR A 105 4.71 -17.96 -14.32
CA THR A 105 5.96 -18.47 -14.90
C THR A 105 5.63 -19.34 -16.12
N ILE A 106 6.29 -19.07 -17.24
CA ILE A 106 6.18 -19.87 -18.47
C ILE A 106 7.49 -20.60 -18.75
N HIS A 107 7.40 -21.86 -19.16
CA HIS A 107 8.54 -22.65 -19.61
C HIS A 107 8.76 -22.39 -21.11
N VAL A 108 9.96 -21.97 -21.49
CA VAL A 108 10.33 -21.77 -22.89
C VAL A 108 11.20 -22.95 -23.31
N ASN A 109 10.67 -23.83 -24.16
CA ASN A 109 11.48 -24.86 -24.80
C ASN A 109 12.32 -24.19 -25.89
N SER A 110 13.64 -24.20 -25.73
CA SER A 110 14.63 -23.90 -26.77
C SER A 110 14.92 -25.12 -27.63
#